data_AF-A0A2E8A8M0-F1
#
_entry.id   AF-A0A2E8A8M0-F1
#
_cell.length_a   1.000
_cell.length_b   1.000
_cell.length_c   1.000
_cell.angle_alpha   90.00
_cell.angle_beta   90.00
_cell.angle_gamma   90.00
#
_symmetry.space_group_name_H-M   'P 1'
#
loop_
_entity.id
_entity.type
_entity.pdbx_description
1 polymer ?
#
loop_
_entity_poly.entity_id
_entity_poly.type
_entity_poly.pdbx_seq_one_letter_code
_entity_poly.pdbx_strand_id
1 'polypeptide(L)'
;MTIDRYVRAATRDNTRRSYRSAVEHFEVTWGGFLPATADSVARYLADHAERLSAATLKQRLVALARWHRDQGFPDPTKAPLVRTVLKGIREEHPYRQKQAKPLAITQLQQLDQWLSRQIAQARQHDSRRLGVWLRNRAMVLLGFWRAFRSDELCRLTIEDITLAPGAGMSLYLRRSKGDRQAEGRLYKVPALRQCCPVEACQDWLDFLNQPSGALFRAIDRWGNLSDVSLHPNSVVPLLRQLLSDAGIDAVEAFSSHSLRRGFATWASASGWEIKALMEYVGWRDTQTALRYIEAKSPFEQALMQIPTEMASPVGQPRLASASQPRLRALTVQLTLEPQRPRSRKHYQARTVIEAHCLKPFEVEHQTDGHYRIEVPATSDEHLDETMDDLIDEIHRIASDKACWVETLITDPATGQTWD
;
A
#
# COMPACT_ATOMS: atom_id res chain seq x y z
N MET A 1 41.19 -1.02 13.70
CA MET A 1 39.82 -0.54 13.38
C MET A 1 39.94 0.44 12.21
N THR A 2 39.39 0.12 11.05
CA THR A 2 39.58 0.92 9.82
C THR A 2 38.52 2.02 9.65
N ILE A 3 38.90 3.14 9.03
CA ILE A 3 38.03 4.27 8.65
C ILE A 3 36.77 3.77 7.91
N ASP A 4 36.93 2.74 7.08
CA ASP A 4 35.85 2.11 6.31
C ASP A 4 34.66 1.65 7.16
N ARG A 5 34.90 1.19 8.40
CA ARG A 5 33.82 0.76 9.29
C ARG A 5 32.90 1.92 9.64
N TYR A 6 33.47 3.09 9.95
CA TYR A 6 32.72 4.29 10.32
C TYR A 6 32.05 4.92 9.10
N VAL A 7 32.72 4.94 7.95
CA VAL A 7 32.14 5.39 6.68
C VAL A 7 30.93 4.53 6.29
N ARG A 8 31.02 3.20 6.45
CA ARG A 8 29.88 2.29 6.23
C ARG A 8 28.75 2.55 7.22
N ALA A 9 29.06 2.76 8.50
CA ALA A 9 28.06 3.03 9.54
C ALA A 9 27.32 4.37 9.37
N ALA A 10 27.93 5.35 8.70
CA ALA A 10 27.34 6.68 8.47
C ALA A 10 26.15 6.66 7.50
N THR A 11 26.03 5.63 6.65
CA THR A 11 24.91 5.51 5.69
C THR A 11 24.10 4.24 5.96
N ARG A 12 22.77 4.37 6.00
CA ARG A 12 21.85 3.23 6.16
C ARG A 12 22.03 2.22 5.02
N ASP A 13 22.00 0.93 5.34
CA ASP A 13 22.19 -0.13 4.34
C ASP A 13 21.16 -0.11 3.21
N ASN A 14 19.90 0.18 3.50
CA ASN A 14 18.88 0.35 2.46
C ASN A 14 19.20 1.52 1.51
N THR A 15 19.72 2.63 2.04
CA THR A 15 20.15 3.77 1.21
C THR A 15 21.35 3.40 0.34
N ARG A 16 22.31 2.63 0.88
CA ARG A 16 23.46 2.13 0.12
C ARG A 16 23.03 1.19 -1.01
N ARG A 17 22.14 0.23 -0.74
CA ARG A 17 21.61 -0.72 -1.73
C ARG A 17 20.81 0.01 -2.82
N SER A 18 19.91 0.92 -2.43
CA SER A 18 19.11 1.72 -3.36
C SER A 18 19.98 2.61 -4.25
N TYR A 19 21.05 3.20 -3.71
CA TYR A 19 21.96 4.02 -4.51
C TYR A 19 22.81 3.19 -5.44
N ARG A 20 23.34 2.05 -4.97
CA ARG A 20 24.07 1.11 -5.83
C ARG A 20 23.21 0.66 -7.01
N SER A 21 21.98 0.21 -6.74
CA SER A 21 21.05 -0.21 -7.78
C SER A 21 20.72 0.91 -8.77
N ALA A 22 20.60 2.16 -8.31
CA ALA A 22 20.37 3.29 -9.19
C ALA A 22 21.58 3.62 -10.08
N VAL A 23 22.80 3.50 -9.55
CA VAL A 23 24.06 3.69 -10.31
C VAL A 23 24.23 2.57 -11.32
N GLU A 24 24.06 1.31 -10.90
CA GLU A 24 24.12 0.13 -11.76
C GLU A 24 23.07 0.18 -12.86
N HIS A 25 21.85 0.63 -12.56
CA HIS A 25 20.85 0.83 -13.59
C HIS A 25 21.27 1.89 -14.61
N PHE A 26 21.86 3.01 -14.17
CA PHE A 26 22.30 4.05 -15.09
C PHE A 26 23.43 3.54 -15.99
N GLU A 27 24.44 2.91 -15.41
CA GLU A 27 25.65 2.50 -16.12
C GLU A 27 25.45 1.23 -16.95
N VAL A 28 24.86 0.19 -16.35
CA VAL A 28 24.77 -1.15 -16.95
C VAL A 28 23.45 -1.34 -17.70
N THR A 29 22.31 -0.98 -17.09
CA THR A 29 20.99 -1.25 -17.69
C THR A 29 20.63 -0.25 -18.79
N TRP A 30 20.89 1.03 -18.56
CA TRP A 30 20.62 2.08 -19.55
C TRP A 30 21.80 2.33 -20.49
N GLY A 31 23.03 2.02 -20.08
CA GLY A 31 24.24 2.22 -20.88
C GLY A 31 24.83 3.64 -20.78
N GLY A 32 24.54 4.36 -19.69
CA GLY A 32 25.11 5.66 -19.42
C GLY A 32 26.57 5.58 -18.99
N PHE A 33 27.35 6.61 -19.30
CA PHE A 33 28.76 6.68 -18.88
C PHE A 33 28.91 7.54 -17.62
N LEU A 34 29.74 7.07 -16.70
CA LEU A 34 30.15 7.81 -15.50
C LEU A 34 31.64 8.20 -15.62
N PRO A 35 32.02 9.46 -15.32
CA PRO A 35 31.18 10.58 -14.89
C PRO A 35 30.20 11.05 -15.98
N ALA A 36 28.97 11.33 -15.58
CA ALA A 36 27.88 11.70 -16.48
C ALA A 36 27.89 13.19 -16.78
N THR A 37 27.45 13.56 -17.99
CA THR A 37 27.14 14.94 -18.34
C THR A 37 25.72 15.30 -17.94
N ALA A 38 25.43 16.60 -17.78
CA ALA A 38 24.06 17.07 -17.52
C ALA A 38 23.06 16.61 -18.61
N ASP A 39 23.52 16.57 -19.86
CA ASP A 39 22.76 16.12 -21.01
C ASP A 39 22.47 14.60 -20.97
N SER A 40 23.46 13.78 -20.60
CA SER A 40 23.27 12.34 -20.38
C SER A 40 22.27 12.07 -19.24
N VAL A 41 22.39 12.79 -18.13
CA VAL A 41 21.43 12.69 -17.01
C VAL A 41 20.03 13.10 -17.46
N ALA A 42 19.90 14.16 -18.26
CA ALA A 42 18.61 14.62 -18.78
C ALA A 42 17.93 13.58 -19.69
N ARG A 43 18.68 12.97 -20.63
CA ARG A 43 18.17 11.88 -21.48
C ARG A 43 17.72 10.68 -20.66
N TYR A 44 18.52 10.27 -19.69
CA TYR A 44 18.17 9.16 -18.80
C TYR A 44 16.83 9.37 -18.09
N LEU A 45 16.55 10.60 -17.64
CA LEU A 45 15.27 10.93 -17.02
C LEU A 45 14.11 10.87 -18.03
N ALA A 46 14.31 11.42 -19.23
CA ALA A 46 13.30 11.44 -20.27
C ALA A 46 12.93 10.01 -20.72
N ASP A 47 13.92 9.14 -20.98
CA ASP A 47 13.71 7.75 -21.41
C ASP A 47 12.92 6.89 -20.41
N HIS A 48 12.85 7.34 -19.16
CA HIS A 48 12.16 6.65 -18.07
C HIS A 48 10.95 7.42 -17.53
N ALA A 49 10.58 8.55 -18.14
CA ALA A 49 9.53 9.43 -17.66
C ALA A 49 8.17 8.73 -17.60
N GLU A 50 7.83 7.94 -18.63
CA GLU A 50 6.57 7.21 -18.71
C GLU A 50 6.51 5.99 -17.79
N ARG A 51 7.67 5.38 -17.49
CA ARG A 51 7.75 4.09 -16.77
C ARG A 51 7.97 4.25 -15.27
N LEU A 52 8.58 5.35 -14.84
CA LEU A 52 9.00 5.56 -13.45
C LEU A 52 8.35 6.79 -12.84
N SER A 53 7.89 6.64 -11.60
CA SER A 53 7.38 7.79 -10.85
C SER A 53 8.44 8.89 -10.68
N ALA A 54 8.00 10.14 -10.62
CA ALA A 54 8.86 11.29 -10.34
C ALA A 54 9.68 11.13 -9.03
N ALA A 55 9.13 10.41 -8.05
CA ALA A 55 9.85 10.10 -6.80
C ALA A 55 11.03 9.13 -7.04
N THR A 56 10.82 8.10 -7.87
CA THR A 56 11.87 7.15 -8.28
C THR A 56 12.96 7.86 -9.07
N LEU A 57 12.59 8.69 -10.05
CA LEU A 57 13.53 9.48 -10.83
C LEU A 57 14.36 10.42 -9.96
N LYS A 58 13.73 11.12 -9.01
CA LYS A 58 14.43 11.97 -8.04
C LYS A 58 15.39 11.17 -7.15
N GLN A 59 15.01 9.96 -6.72
CA GLN A 59 15.90 9.10 -5.94
C GLN A 59 17.13 8.67 -6.75
N ARG A 60 16.94 8.30 -8.02
CA ARG A 60 18.03 7.96 -8.95
C ARG A 60 18.99 9.13 -9.14
N LEU A 61 18.49 10.35 -9.30
CA LEU A 61 19.33 11.55 -9.33
C LEU A 61 20.15 11.74 -8.06
N VAL A 62 19.55 11.55 -6.88
CA VAL A 62 20.31 11.68 -5.62
C VAL A 62 21.43 10.64 -5.55
N ALA A 63 21.21 9.43 -6.06
CA ALA A 63 22.25 8.40 -6.14
C ALA A 63 23.39 8.80 -7.09
N LEU A 64 23.07 9.29 -8.29
CA LEU A 64 24.05 9.79 -9.27
C LEU A 64 24.83 10.99 -8.72
N ALA A 65 24.14 11.97 -8.11
CA ALA A 65 24.75 13.13 -7.47
C ALA A 65 25.71 12.74 -6.34
N ARG A 66 25.39 11.68 -5.60
CA ARG A 66 26.28 11.15 -4.57
C ARG A 66 27.46 10.43 -5.18
N TRP A 67 27.27 9.59 -6.20
CA TRP A 67 28.37 8.94 -6.91
C TRP A 67 29.41 9.97 -7.37
N HIS A 68 28.97 11.06 -8.01
CA HIS A 68 29.88 12.11 -8.49
C HIS A 68 30.66 12.76 -7.36
N ARG A 69 29.99 13.14 -6.26
CA ARG A 69 30.65 13.74 -5.09
C ARG A 69 31.61 12.79 -4.40
N ASP A 70 31.22 11.53 -4.23
CA ASP A 70 32.05 10.51 -3.57
C ASP A 70 33.32 10.21 -4.42
N GLN A 71 33.26 10.42 -5.74
CA GLN A 71 34.38 10.30 -6.68
C GLN A 71 35.12 11.62 -6.97
N GLY A 72 34.72 12.74 -6.34
CA GLY A 72 35.37 14.05 -6.52
C GLY A 72 34.98 14.82 -7.79
N PHE A 73 33.97 14.38 -8.54
CA PHE A 73 33.48 15.07 -9.74
C PHE A 73 32.40 16.12 -9.41
N PRO A 74 32.25 17.18 -10.25
CA PRO A 74 31.10 18.08 -10.19
C PRO A 74 29.78 17.32 -10.31
N ASP A 75 28.72 17.82 -9.66
CA ASP A 75 27.39 17.20 -9.66
C ASP A 75 26.58 17.63 -10.89
N PRO A 76 26.40 16.76 -11.92
CA PRO A 76 25.67 17.12 -13.14
C PRO A 76 24.15 17.24 -12.92
N THR A 77 23.62 16.68 -11.83
CA THR A 77 22.18 16.61 -11.58
C THR A 77 21.56 17.97 -11.20
N LYS A 78 22.40 18.93 -10.83
CA LYS A 78 21.98 20.28 -10.44
C LYS A 78 21.86 21.25 -11.63
N ALA A 79 22.27 20.83 -12.82
CA ALA A 79 22.23 21.67 -14.02
C ALA A 79 20.80 22.14 -14.34
N PRO A 80 20.63 23.36 -14.91
CA PRO A 80 19.31 23.89 -15.26
C PRO A 80 18.50 22.94 -16.16
N LEU A 81 19.14 22.32 -17.16
CA LEU A 81 18.52 21.36 -18.06
C LEU A 81 17.84 20.19 -17.30
N VAL A 82 18.54 19.59 -16.34
CA VAL A 82 18.02 18.46 -15.54
C VAL A 82 16.80 18.89 -14.71
N ARG A 83 16.81 20.12 -14.17
CA ARG A 83 15.67 20.67 -13.43
C ARG A 83 14.48 20.95 -14.33
N THR A 84 14.72 21.49 -15.52
CA THR A 84 13.68 21.76 -16.53
C THR A 84 13.04 20.46 -17.00
N VAL A 85 13.83 19.43 -17.31
CA VAL A 85 13.32 18.10 -17.69
C VAL A 85 12.50 17.49 -16.57
N LEU A 86 12.97 17.52 -15.33
CA LEU A 86 12.16 17.06 -14.19
C LEU A 86 10.85 17.83 -13.98
N LYS A 87 10.83 19.13 -14.33
CA LYS A 87 9.60 19.91 -14.29
C LYS A 87 8.66 19.43 -15.39
N GLY A 88 9.14 19.34 -16.64
CA GLY A 88 8.35 18.85 -17.78
C GLY A 88 7.77 17.46 -17.53
N ILE A 89 8.56 16.52 -17.02
CA ILE A 89 8.10 15.17 -16.66
C ILE A 89 6.92 15.20 -15.66
N ARG A 90 6.87 16.15 -14.73
CA ARG A 90 5.77 16.25 -13.77
C ARG A 90 4.50 16.84 -14.37
N GLU A 91 4.64 17.76 -15.33
CA GLU A 91 3.51 18.37 -16.03
C GLU A 91 2.89 17.35 -17.01
N GLU A 92 3.72 16.64 -17.77
CA GLU A 92 3.29 15.67 -18.79
C GLU A 92 2.85 14.32 -18.20
N HIS A 93 3.45 13.90 -17.08
CA HIS A 93 3.14 12.63 -16.43
C HIS A 93 2.76 12.85 -14.95
N PRO A 94 1.58 13.43 -14.68
CA PRO A 94 1.11 13.63 -13.32
C PRO A 94 0.88 12.29 -12.62
N TYR A 95 1.82 11.90 -11.77
CA TYR A 95 1.71 10.66 -10.99
C TYR A 95 0.98 10.89 -9.68
N ARG A 96 -0.25 10.36 -9.55
CA ARG A 96 -0.96 10.30 -8.26
C ARG A 96 -0.21 9.34 -7.33
N GLN A 97 0.28 9.84 -6.20
CA GLN A 97 0.99 9.01 -5.23
C GLN A 97 0.05 7.94 -4.66
N LYS A 98 0.20 6.70 -5.13
CA LYS A 98 -0.49 5.54 -4.56
C LYS A 98 -0.08 5.39 -3.09
N GLN A 99 -1.06 5.47 -2.20
CA GLN A 99 -0.85 5.23 -0.78
C GLN A 99 -1.32 3.81 -0.43
N ALA A 100 -0.60 3.12 0.45
CA ALA A 100 -0.89 1.73 0.82
C ALA A 100 -2.29 1.55 1.40
N LYS A 101 -3.10 0.57 1.00
CA LYS A 101 -4.43 0.36 1.61
C LYS A 101 -4.30 0.22 3.14
N PRO A 102 -5.02 1.01 3.97
CA PRO A 102 -4.98 0.85 5.42
C PRO A 102 -5.58 -0.51 5.80
N LEU A 103 -4.98 -1.20 6.76
CA LEU A 103 -5.62 -2.37 7.37
C LEU A 103 -6.73 -1.88 8.29
N ALA A 104 -7.98 -2.17 7.98
CA ALA A 104 -9.11 -1.78 8.82
C ALA A 104 -9.07 -2.54 10.16
N ILE A 105 -9.61 -1.94 11.23
CA ILE A 105 -9.65 -2.60 12.55
C ILE A 105 -10.47 -3.90 12.50
N THR A 106 -11.54 -3.95 11.70
CA THR A 106 -12.35 -5.15 11.49
C THR A 106 -11.56 -6.26 10.79
N GLN A 107 -10.73 -5.91 9.81
CA GLN A 107 -9.81 -6.86 9.15
C GLN A 107 -8.73 -7.37 10.13
N LEU A 108 -8.21 -6.51 11.01
CA LEU A 108 -7.29 -6.93 12.06
C LEU A 108 -7.94 -7.92 13.02
N GLN A 109 -9.19 -7.66 13.44
CA GLN A 109 -9.96 -8.55 14.30
C GLN A 109 -10.21 -9.91 13.64
N GLN A 110 -10.62 -9.92 12.36
CA GLN A 110 -10.81 -11.15 11.58
C GLN A 110 -9.50 -11.96 11.51
N LEU A 111 -8.38 -11.31 11.22
CA LEU A 111 -7.06 -11.95 11.17
C LEU A 111 -6.64 -12.51 12.53
N ASP A 112 -6.82 -11.75 13.62
CA ASP A 112 -6.48 -12.21 14.97
C ASP A 112 -7.33 -13.40 15.42
N GLN A 113 -8.62 -13.42 15.08
CA GLN A 113 -9.50 -14.55 15.33
C GLN A 113 -9.07 -15.79 14.53
N TRP A 114 -8.71 -15.61 13.26
CA TRP A 114 -8.18 -16.70 12.44
C TRP A 114 -6.86 -17.25 13.01
N LEU A 115 -5.90 -16.39 13.34
CA LEU A 115 -4.62 -16.77 13.95
C LEU A 115 -4.81 -17.48 15.29
N SER A 116 -5.74 -17.02 16.12
CA SER A 116 -6.06 -17.64 17.41
C SER A 116 -6.57 -19.08 17.23
N ARG A 117 -7.40 -19.33 16.20
CA ARG A 117 -7.83 -20.69 15.83
C ARG A 117 -6.67 -21.56 15.35
N GLN A 118 -5.77 -21.02 14.52
CA GLN A 118 -4.58 -21.75 14.07
C GLN A 118 -3.64 -22.11 15.24
N ILE A 119 -3.46 -21.20 16.20
CA ILE A 119 -2.68 -21.44 17.42
C ILE A 119 -3.33 -22.55 18.26
N ALA A 120 -4.65 -22.49 18.47
CA ALA A 120 -5.37 -23.51 19.23
C ALA A 120 -5.25 -24.90 18.58
N GLN A 121 -5.40 -24.99 17.26
CA GLN A 121 -5.23 -26.25 16.51
C GLN A 121 -3.78 -26.76 16.57
N ALA A 122 -2.79 -25.88 16.39
CA ALA A 122 -1.38 -26.26 16.45
C ALA A 122 -0.97 -26.76 17.84
N ARG A 123 -1.52 -26.19 18.92
CA ARG A 123 -1.32 -26.69 20.29
C ARG A 123 -1.84 -28.12 20.50
N GLN A 124 -2.86 -28.54 19.74
CA GLN A 124 -3.46 -29.87 19.86
C GLN A 124 -2.85 -30.91 18.90
N HIS A 125 -2.49 -30.51 17.69
CA HIS A 125 -2.21 -31.45 16.60
C HIS A 125 -0.87 -31.25 15.88
N ASP A 126 -0.25 -30.07 15.95
CA ASP A 126 1.00 -29.78 15.22
C ASP A 126 1.86 -28.72 15.93
N SER A 127 2.63 -29.18 16.92
CA SER A 127 3.54 -28.32 17.69
C SER A 127 4.64 -27.69 16.82
N ARG A 128 4.94 -28.22 15.62
CA ARG A 128 6.00 -27.69 14.75
C ARG A 128 5.61 -26.34 14.14
N ARG A 129 4.33 -26.13 13.83
CA ARG A 129 3.83 -24.87 13.27
C ARG A 129 3.39 -23.85 14.31
N LEU A 130 3.31 -24.24 15.59
CA LEU A 130 2.90 -23.34 16.67
C LEU A 130 3.71 -22.04 16.69
N GLY A 131 5.04 -22.14 16.57
CA GLY A 131 5.92 -20.97 16.56
C GLY A 131 5.66 -20.00 15.40
N VAL A 132 5.24 -20.52 14.23
CA VAL A 132 4.89 -19.68 13.07
C VAL A 132 3.70 -18.79 13.41
N TRP A 133 2.64 -19.38 13.97
CA TRP A 133 1.41 -18.66 14.25
C TRP A 133 1.56 -17.67 15.41
N LEU A 134 2.27 -18.07 16.48
CA LEU A 134 2.58 -17.19 17.61
C LEU A 134 3.40 -15.96 17.16
N ARG A 135 4.48 -16.18 16.41
CA ARG A 135 5.28 -15.09 15.84
C ARG A 135 4.44 -14.17 14.96
N ASN A 136 3.64 -14.74 14.07
CA ASN A 136 2.83 -13.99 13.11
C ASN A 136 1.79 -13.10 13.82
N ARG A 137 1.08 -13.65 14.81
CA ARG A 137 0.13 -12.90 15.65
C ARG A 137 0.82 -11.75 16.38
N ALA A 138 1.92 -12.04 17.08
CA ALA A 138 2.69 -11.02 17.79
C ALA A 138 3.18 -9.90 16.86
N MET A 139 3.72 -10.26 15.69
CA MET A 139 4.27 -9.29 14.73
C MET A 139 3.20 -8.38 14.13
N VAL A 140 2.05 -8.93 13.71
CA VAL A 140 0.98 -8.15 13.09
C VAL A 140 0.33 -7.22 14.11
N LEU A 141 -0.01 -7.73 15.30
CA LEU A 141 -0.64 -6.93 16.35
C LEU A 141 0.29 -5.83 16.84
N LEU A 142 1.56 -6.15 17.11
CA LEU A 142 2.54 -5.13 17.48
C LEU A 142 2.76 -4.11 16.36
N GLY A 143 2.89 -4.57 15.12
CA GLY A 143 3.05 -3.72 13.95
C GLY A 143 1.91 -2.74 13.74
N PHE A 144 0.67 -3.20 13.95
CA PHE A 144 -0.52 -2.36 13.93
C PHE A 144 -0.51 -1.38 15.11
N TRP A 145 -0.58 -1.86 16.34
CA TRP A 145 -0.80 -1.00 17.50
C TRP A 145 0.34 -0.03 17.78
N ARG A 146 1.60 -0.37 17.47
CA ARG A 146 2.71 0.59 17.55
C ARG A 146 2.97 1.36 16.27
N ALA A 147 2.21 1.07 15.22
CA ALA A 147 2.37 1.67 13.90
C ALA A 147 3.82 1.53 13.39
N PHE A 148 4.52 0.46 13.77
CA PHE A 148 5.94 0.28 13.43
C PHE A 148 6.13 0.01 11.94
N ARG A 149 7.26 0.48 11.41
CA ARG A 149 7.69 0.10 10.07
C ARG A 149 8.20 -1.34 10.07
N SER A 150 8.15 -2.01 8.91
CA SER A 150 8.69 -3.37 8.78
C SER A 150 10.15 -3.47 9.21
N ASP A 151 10.97 -2.46 8.90
CA ASP A 151 12.38 -2.43 9.32
C ASP A 151 12.56 -2.16 10.82
N GLU A 152 11.59 -1.52 11.48
CA GLU A 152 11.60 -1.33 12.93
C GLU A 152 11.20 -2.63 13.64
N LEU A 153 10.14 -3.31 13.18
CA LEU A 153 9.73 -4.63 13.69
C LEU A 153 10.88 -5.66 13.61
N CYS A 154 11.53 -5.77 12.45
CA CYS A 154 12.64 -6.70 12.22
C CYS A 154 13.91 -6.36 13.02
N ARG A 155 13.98 -5.21 13.70
CA ARG A 155 15.14 -4.82 14.52
C ARG A 155 14.88 -4.90 16.03
N LEU A 156 13.66 -5.22 16.45
CA LEU A 156 13.38 -5.45 17.86
C LEU A 156 14.15 -6.67 18.35
N THR A 157 14.75 -6.56 19.52
CA THR A 157 15.43 -7.67 20.20
C THR A 157 14.77 -7.95 21.53
N ILE A 158 14.88 -9.18 22.00
CA ILE A 158 14.21 -9.67 23.22
C ILE A 158 14.70 -8.90 24.45
N GLU A 159 16.01 -8.65 24.53
CA GLU A 159 16.62 -7.94 25.66
C GLU A 159 16.21 -6.47 25.77
N ASP A 160 15.65 -5.89 24.71
CA ASP A 160 15.16 -4.51 24.69
C ASP A 160 13.64 -4.44 25.03
N ILE A 161 13.04 -5.54 25.53
CA ILE A 161 11.62 -5.66 25.89
C ILE A 161 11.47 -5.85 27.40
N THR A 162 10.56 -5.09 28.00
CA THR A 162 10.13 -5.31 29.37
C THR A 162 8.62 -5.52 29.38
N LEU A 163 8.20 -6.72 29.76
CA LEU A 163 6.79 -7.10 29.87
C LEU A 163 6.28 -6.95 31.30
N ALA A 164 5.08 -6.41 31.41
CA ALA A 164 4.28 -6.43 32.63
C ALA A 164 2.94 -7.09 32.29
N PRO A 165 2.82 -8.43 32.42
CA PRO A 165 1.63 -9.18 32.03
C PRO A 165 0.34 -8.57 32.58
N GLY A 166 -0.69 -8.47 31.73
CA GLY A 166 -1.97 -7.85 32.07
C GLY A 166 -1.97 -6.31 32.17
N ALA A 167 -0.81 -5.65 32.25
CA ALA A 167 -0.70 -4.20 32.32
C ALA A 167 -0.20 -3.58 31.01
N GLY A 168 0.92 -4.06 30.48
CA GLY A 168 1.56 -3.47 29.31
C GLY A 168 2.95 -4.02 29.01
N MET A 169 3.63 -3.40 28.05
CA MET A 169 5.06 -3.62 27.79
C MET A 169 5.76 -2.34 27.36
N SER A 170 7.08 -2.32 27.53
CA SER A 170 7.95 -1.31 26.95
C SER A 170 8.97 -1.92 26.00
N LEU A 171 9.25 -1.20 24.91
CA LEU A 171 10.13 -1.62 23.83
C LEU A 171 11.16 -0.52 23.57
N TYR A 172 12.44 -0.82 23.74
CA TYR A 172 13.51 0.10 23.36
C TYR A 172 13.95 -0.19 21.92
N LEU A 173 13.92 0.84 21.06
CA LEU A 173 14.43 0.74 19.70
C LEU A 173 15.66 1.60 19.57
N ARG A 174 16.83 0.95 19.47
CA ARG A 174 18.16 1.60 19.43
C ARG A 174 18.31 2.64 18.31
N ARG A 175 17.61 2.48 17.19
CA ARG A 175 17.62 3.43 16.07
C ARG A 175 16.28 3.46 15.34
N SER A 176 15.78 4.66 15.05
CA SER A 176 14.56 4.87 14.26
C SER A 176 14.80 5.74 13.01
N LYS A 177 13.83 5.78 12.09
CA LYS A 177 13.89 6.71 10.95
C LYS A 177 13.69 8.16 11.42
N GLY A 178 14.77 8.92 11.45
CA GLY A 178 14.81 10.31 11.91
C GLY A 178 15.78 10.51 13.07
N ASP A 179 16.09 9.48 13.84
CA ASP A 179 17.09 9.55 14.91
C ASP A 179 18.50 9.80 14.35
N ARG A 180 18.94 11.06 14.40
CA ARG A 180 20.22 11.53 13.87
C ARG A 180 21.36 11.30 14.86
N GLN A 181 21.06 11.29 16.16
CA GLN A 181 22.04 11.14 17.24
C GLN A 181 22.16 9.68 17.73
N ALA A 182 21.29 8.79 17.28
CA ALA A 182 21.26 7.37 17.64
C ALA A 182 21.02 7.14 19.14
N GLU A 183 20.22 8.00 19.77
CA GLU A 183 19.82 7.89 21.19
C GLU A 183 18.79 6.76 21.41
N GLY A 184 18.18 6.28 20.34
CA GLY A 184 17.10 5.30 20.40
C GLY A 184 15.82 5.89 20.95
N ARG A 185 14.81 5.04 21.14
CA ARG A 185 13.52 5.47 21.64
C ARG A 185 12.81 4.36 22.41
N LEU A 186 12.31 4.70 23.60
CA LEU A 186 11.41 3.85 24.36
C LEU A 186 9.97 4.03 23.89
N TYR A 187 9.27 2.92 23.67
CA TYR A 187 7.86 2.87 23.32
C TYR A 187 7.09 2.10 24.39
N LYS A 188 5.92 2.62 24.78
CA LYS A 188 5.01 1.93 25.69
C LYS A 188 3.83 1.37 24.92
N VAL A 189 3.40 0.17 25.29
CA VAL A 189 2.26 -0.53 24.70
C VAL A 189 1.37 -1.02 25.82
N PRO A 190 0.15 -0.48 25.99
CA PRO A 190 -0.77 -0.97 27.01
C PRO A 190 -1.33 -2.34 26.62
N ALA A 191 -1.69 -3.14 27.62
CA ALA A 191 -2.49 -4.33 27.39
C ALA A 191 -3.89 -3.92 26.89
N LEU A 192 -4.40 -4.63 25.89
CA LEU A 192 -5.71 -4.37 25.29
C LEU A 192 -6.65 -5.53 25.58
N ARG A 193 -7.95 -5.26 25.57
CA ARG A 193 -8.98 -6.30 25.76
C ARG A 193 -9.16 -7.20 24.53
N GLN A 194 -8.86 -6.68 23.35
CA GLN A 194 -8.99 -7.37 22.07
C GLN A 194 -7.76 -7.10 21.22
N CYS A 195 -7.36 -8.07 20.40
CA CYS A 195 -6.19 -7.95 19.52
C CYS A 195 -4.95 -7.50 20.30
N CYS A 196 -4.75 -8.07 21.50
CA CYS A 196 -3.78 -7.58 22.46
C CYS A 196 -2.34 -7.86 22.01
N PRO A 197 -1.53 -6.83 21.72
CA PRO A 197 -0.14 -7.03 21.31
C PRO A 197 0.72 -7.53 22.48
N VAL A 198 0.37 -7.18 23.72
CA VAL A 198 1.11 -7.59 24.93
C VAL A 198 0.96 -9.09 25.16
N GLU A 199 -0.28 -9.60 25.10
CA GLU A 199 -0.58 -11.03 25.21
C GLU A 199 0.09 -11.82 24.09
N ALA A 200 -0.02 -11.36 22.84
CA ALA A 200 0.60 -12.05 21.71
C ALA A 200 2.14 -12.07 21.80
N CYS A 201 2.76 -10.96 22.24
CA CYS A 201 4.20 -10.93 22.49
C CYS A 201 4.60 -11.82 23.66
N GLN A 202 3.81 -11.90 24.72
CA GLN A 202 4.04 -12.81 25.84
C GLN A 202 4.01 -14.27 25.37
N ASP A 203 2.95 -14.70 24.70
CA ASP A 203 2.83 -16.06 24.15
C ASP A 203 4.03 -16.43 23.27
N TRP A 204 4.50 -15.47 22.46
CA TRP A 204 5.63 -15.66 21.58
C TRP A 204 6.97 -15.77 22.32
N LEU A 205 7.18 -14.95 23.35
CA LEU A 205 8.39 -14.99 24.16
C LEU A 205 8.45 -16.25 25.03
N ASP A 206 7.31 -16.70 25.56
CA ASP A 206 7.21 -17.97 26.28
C ASP A 206 7.54 -19.15 25.37
N PHE A 207 7.11 -19.10 24.11
CA PHE A 207 7.48 -20.11 23.11
C PHE A 207 8.97 -20.08 22.76
N LEU A 208 9.56 -18.89 22.61
CA LEU A 208 10.99 -18.75 22.31
C LEU A 208 11.86 -19.24 23.47
N ASN A 209 11.45 -18.97 24.71
CA ASN A 209 12.14 -19.33 25.94
C ASN A 209 13.65 -18.98 25.93
N GLN A 210 13.98 -17.78 25.44
CA GLN A 210 15.35 -17.27 25.34
C GLN A 210 15.44 -15.83 25.86
N PRO A 211 16.53 -15.46 26.54
CA PRO A 211 16.66 -14.14 27.16
C PRO A 211 17.09 -13.03 26.18
N SER A 212 17.58 -13.38 24.99
CA SER A 212 18.18 -12.41 24.06
C SER A 212 18.08 -12.84 22.60
N GLY A 213 18.36 -11.88 21.71
CA GLY A 213 18.38 -12.07 20.26
C GLY A 213 17.20 -11.39 19.55
N ALA A 214 17.05 -11.64 18.25
CA ALA A 214 15.97 -11.03 17.48
C ALA A 214 14.60 -11.47 18.01
N LEU A 215 13.69 -10.52 18.20
CA LEU A 215 12.30 -10.80 18.62
C LEU A 215 11.57 -11.59 17.53
N PHE A 216 11.57 -11.09 16.30
CA PHE A 216 10.92 -11.76 15.17
C PHE A 216 11.96 -12.46 14.30
N ARG A 217 12.10 -13.77 14.50
CA ARG A 217 13.07 -14.61 13.79
C ARG A 217 12.54 -15.10 12.44
N ALA A 218 13.45 -15.33 11.51
CA ALA A 218 13.12 -16.07 10.30
C ALA A 218 12.70 -17.50 10.66
N ILE A 219 11.70 -18.03 9.97
CA ILE A 219 11.26 -19.42 10.11
C ILE A 219 11.27 -20.04 8.72
N ASP A 220 11.88 -21.22 8.60
CA ASP A 220 11.93 -21.95 7.33
C ASP A 220 10.58 -22.60 6.98
N ARG A 221 10.49 -23.22 5.80
CA ARG A 221 9.26 -23.91 5.35
C ARG A 221 8.84 -25.10 6.21
N TRP A 222 9.74 -25.62 7.05
CA TRP A 222 9.51 -26.77 7.92
C TRP A 222 9.15 -26.37 9.36
N GLY A 223 9.18 -25.07 9.68
CA GLY A 223 8.82 -24.54 11.00
C GLY A 223 10.02 -24.31 11.92
N ASN A 224 11.26 -24.48 11.45
CA ASN A 224 12.45 -24.29 12.28
C ASN A 224 12.80 -22.81 12.41
N LEU A 225 13.10 -22.39 13.64
CA LEU A 225 13.56 -21.05 13.95
C LEU A 225 15.03 -20.85 13.56
N SER A 226 15.30 -19.75 12.87
CA SER A 226 16.67 -19.27 12.63
C SER A 226 17.14 -18.38 13.77
N ASP A 227 18.45 -18.31 14.01
CA ASP A 227 19.06 -17.31 14.89
C ASP A 227 19.08 -15.90 14.28
N VAL A 228 18.72 -15.78 13.00
CA VAL A 228 18.69 -14.51 12.27
C VAL A 228 17.30 -13.89 12.32
N SER A 229 17.27 -12.56 12.44
CA SER A 229 16.03 -11.79 12.35
C SER A 229 15.32 -11.97 11.00
N LEU A 230 13.99 -11.91 11.01
CA LEU A 230 13.18 -11.85 9.81
C LEU A 230 13.62 -10.66 8.94
N HIS A 231 13.85 -10.90 7.66
CA HIS A 231 14.25 -9.83 6.75
C HIS A 231 13.05 -8.89 6.45
N PRO A 232 13.23 -7.55 6.41
CA PRO A 232 12.13 -6.61 6.17
C PRO A 232 11.34 -6.84 4.88
N ASN A 233 11.98 -7.37 3.84
CA ASN A 233 11.33 -7.70 2.56
C ASN A 233 10.35 -8.89 2.69
N SER A 234 10.51 -9.74 3.71
CA SER A 234 9.62 -10.88 3.95
C SER A 234 8.30 -10.48 4.61
N VAL A 235 8.22 -9.27 5.19
CA VAL A 235 7.03 -8.81 5.91
C VAL A 235 5.82 -8.63 4.99
N VAL A 236 6.01 -8.11 3.77
CA VAL A 236 4.88 -7.88 2.84
C VAL A 236 4.31 -9.20 2.31
N PRO A 237 5.11 -10.13 1.74
CA PRO A 237 4.59 -11.43 1.32
C PRO A 237 3.91 -12.17 2.46
N LEU A 238 4.50 -12.16 3.66
CA LEU A 238 3.94 -12.79 4.85
C LEU A 238 2.60 -12.16 5.24
N LEU A 239 2.51 -10.83 5.29
CA LEU A 239 1.26 -10.14 5.62
C LEU A 239 0.16 -10.48 4.61
N ARG A 240 0.46 -10.45 3.31
CA ARG A 240 -0.52 -10.77 2.26
C ARG A 240 -1.00 -12.21 2.33
N GLN A 241 -0.08 -13.14 2.57
CA GLN A 241 -0.43 -14.55 2.78
C GLN A 241 -1.36 -14.71 3.98
N LEU A 242 -1.03 -14.10 5.12
CA LEU A 242 -1.89 -14.15 6.32
C LEU A 242 -3.29 -13.57 6.08
N LEU A 243 -3.37 -12.43 5.38
CA LEU A 243 -4.65 -11.81 5.04
C LEU A 243 -5.47 -12.72 4.12
N SER A 244 -4.83 -13.32 3.11
CA SER A 244 -5.46 -14.25 2.18
C SER A 244 -5.99 -15.48 2.92
N ASP A 245 -5.17 -16.09 3.78
CA ASP A 245 -5.54 -17.28 4.55
C ASP A 245 -6.68 -16.99 5.55
N ALA A 246 -6.77 -15.75 6.04
CA ALA A 246 -7.87 -15.27 6.88
C ALA A 246 -9.14 -14.89 6.09
N GLY A 247 -9.14 -15.00 4.75
CA GLY A 247 -10.28 -14.68 3.89
C GLY A 247 -10.49 -13.18 3.68
N ILE A 248 -9.43 -12.39 3.63
CA ILE A 248 -9.49 -10.95 3.33
C ILE A 248 -9.11 -10.72 1.87
N ASP A 249 -9.99 -10.06 1.11
CA ASP A 249 -9.82 -9.83 -0.32
C ASP A 249 -8.85 -8.69 -0.65
N ALA A 250 -8.45 -8.63 -1.93
CA ALA A 250 -7.57 -7.60 -2.51
C ALA A 250 -6.24 -7.45 -1.75
N VAL A 251 -5.63 -8.57 -1.35
CA VAL A 251 -4.37 -8.62 -0.59
C VAL A 251 -3.22 -7.88 -1.27
N GLU A 252 -3.24 -7.78 -2.60
CA GLU A 252 -2.24 -7.07 -3.40
C GLU A 252 -2.21 -5.56 -3.13
N ALA A 253 -3.31 -4.97 -2.65
CA ALA A 253 -3.35 -3.55 -2.28
C ALA A 253 -2.60 -3.25 -0.96
N PHE A 254 -2.28 -4.27 -0.17
CA PHE A 254 -1.58 -4.13 1.11
C PHE A 254 -0.06 -4.13 0.93
N SER A 255 0.63 -3.37 1.78
CA SER A 255 2.08 -3.23 1.79
C SER A 255 2.64 -3.12 3.21
N SER A 256 3.95 -2.90 3.33
CA SER A 256 4.63 -2.72 4.62
C SER A 256 4.13 -1.52 5.43
N HIS A 257 3.41 -0.58 4.81
CA HIS A 257 2.84 0.58 5.48
C HIS A 257 1.37 0.40 5.87
N SER A 258 0.72 -0.69 5.47
CA SER A 258 -0.71 -0.90 5.72
C SER A 258 -1.06 -0.99 7.20
N LEU A 259 -0.20 -1.63 8.01
CA LEU A 259 -0.38 -1.69 9.48
C LEU A 259 -0.30 -0.29 10.11
N ARG A 260 0.75 0.46 9.76
CA ARG A 260 0.96 1.83 10.24
C ARG A 260 -0.19 2.77 9.83
N ARG A 261 -0.66 2.65 8.60
CA ARG A 261 -1.82 3.42 8.11
C ARG A 261 -3.10 3.00 8.81
N GLY A 262 -3.35 1.71 8.93
CA GLY A 262 -4.52 1.17 9.64
C GLY A 262 -4.64 1.71 11.05
N PHE A 263 -3.55 1.71 11.82
CA PHE A 263 -3.54 2.32 13.14
C PHE A 263 -3.81 3.83 13.12
N ALA A 264 -3.17 4.57 12.21
CA ALA A 264 -3.37 6.02 12.14
C ALA A 264 -4.82 6.38 11.80
N THR A 265 -5.43 5.67 10.84
CA THR A 265 -6.85 5.79 10.49
C THR A 265 -7.73 5.45 11.69
N TRP A 266 -7.47 4.34 12.37
CA TRP A 266 -8.20 3.95 13.58
C TRP A 266 -8.09 4.99 14.71
N ALA A 267 -6.89 5.50 14.99
CA ALA A 267 -6.66 6.47 16.06
C ALA A 267 -7.34 7.81 15.76
N SER A 268 -7.27 8.26 14.50
CA SER A 268 -7.98 9.45 14.04
C SER A 268 -9.50 9.28 14.17
N ALA A 269 -10.05 8.15 13.74
CA ALA A 269 -11.47 7.83 13.89
C ALA A 269 -11.88 7.74 15.38
N SER A 270 -10.97 7.29 16.24
CA SER A 270 -11.16 7.24 17.70
C SER A 270 -10.96 8.58 18.42
N GLY A 271 -10.80 9.69 17.68
CA GLY A 271 -10.73 11.04 18.25
C GLY A 271 -9.38 11.41 18.86
N TRP A 272 -8.29 10.73 18.51
CA TRP A 272 -6.96 11.11 19.00
C TRP A 272 -6.55 12.48 18.48
N GLU A 273 -6.06 13.34 19.38
CA GLU A 273 -5.45 14.60 18.97
C GLU A 273 -4.20 14.36 18.12
N ILE A 274 -3.99 15.22 17.13
CA ILE A 274 -2.86 15.15 16.19
C ILE A 274 -1.53 15.11 16.95
N LYS A 275 -1.37 15.93 18.00
CA LYS A 275 -0.15 15.99 18.79
C LYS A 275 0.14 14.66 19.49
N ALA A 276 -0.88 14.07 20.14
CA ALA A 276 -0.76 12.78 20.79
C ALA A 276 -0.46 11.66 19.78
N LEU A 277 -1.11 11.68 18.61
CA LEU A 277 -0.85 10.72 17.54
C LEU A 277 0.58 10.85 16.98
N MET A 278 1.05 12.08 16.75
CA MET A 278 2.41 12.35 16.30
C MET A 278 3.45 11.85 17.30
N GLU A 279 3.25 12.14 18.59
CA GLU A 279 4.10 11.65 19.66
C GLU A 279 4.10 10.12 19.66
N TYR A 280 2.92 9.49 19.73
CA TYR A 280 2.78 8.05 19.77
C TYR A 280 3.43 7.35 18.57
N VAL A 281 3.14 7.79 17.34
CA VAL A 281 3.63 7.18 16.10
C VAL A 281 5.08 7.59 15.77
N GLY A 282 5.56 8.68 16.37
CA GLY A 282 6.89 9.24 16.15
C GLY A 282 7.05 10.02 14.85
N TRP A 283 6.01 10.73 14.44
CA TRP A 283 6.11 11.72 13.38
C TRP A 283 6.67 13.03 13.93
N ARG A 284 7.68 13.59 13.24
CA ARG A 284 8.26 14.89 13.60
C ARG A 284 7.73 16.04 12.75
N ASP A 285 7.17 15.71 11.59
CA ASP A 285 6.64 16.67 10.63
C ASP A 285 5.11 16.58 10.61
N THR A 286 4.47 17.71 10.85
CA THR A 286 3.01 17.85 10.87
C THR A 286 2.41 17.58 9.50
N GLN A 287 3.09 17.96 8.41
CA GLN A 287 2.62 17.71 7.05
C GLN A 287 2.58 16.21 6.74
N THR A 288 3.53 15.46 7.28
CA THR A 288 3.51 13.99 7.19
C THR A 288 2.33 13.40 7.96
N ALA A 289 1.99 13.95 9.14
CA ALA A 289 0.87 13.48 9.96
C ALA A 289 -0.50 13.75 9.31
N LEU A 290 -0.68 14.94 8.73
CA LEU A 290 -1.92 15.34 8.05
C LEU A 290 -2.29 14.41 6.89
N ARG A 291 -1.32 13.73 6.26
CA ARG A 291 -1.60 12.73 5.20
C ARG A 291 -2.31 11.47 5.71
N TYR A 292 -2.27 11.20 7.01
CA TYR A 292 -2.89 10.03 7.63
C TYR A 292 -4.20 10.37 8.34
N ILE A 293 -4.50 11.67 8.45
CA ILE A 293 -5.77 12.15 8.97
C ILE A 293 -6.63 12.33 7.72
N GLU A 294 -7.53 11.38 7.48
CA GLU A 294 -8.70 11.70 6.68
C GLU A 294 -9.38 12.84 7.41
N ALA A 295 -9.29 14.04 6.84
CA ALA A 295 -10.03 15.17 7.34
C ALA A 295 -11.49 14.73 7.29
N LYS A 296 -12.10 14.49 8.46
CA LYS A 296 -13.56 14.46 8.55
C LYS A 296 -14.01 15.70 7.80
N SER A 297 -14.75 15.50 6.72
CA SER A 297 -15.24 16.62 5.94
C SER A 297 -15.89 17.59 6.94
N PRO A 298 -15.70 18.91 6.82
CA PRO A 298 -16.44 19.88 7.64
C PRO A 298 -17.94 19.57 7.69
N PHE A 299 -18.44 18.93 6.62
CA PHE A 299 -19.79 18.40 6.47
C PHE A 299 -20.12 17.26 7.46
N GLU A 300 -19.24 16.28 7.67
CA GLU A 300 -19.45 15.17 8.60
C GLU A 300 -19.49 15.64 10.05
N GLN A 301 -18.67 16.63 10.40
CA GLN A 301 -18.70 17.25 11.73
C GLN A 301 -19.96 18.08 11.94
N ALA A 302 -20.43 18.80 10.91
CA ALA A 302 -21.68 19.54 10.95
C ALA A 302 -22.89 18.61 11.13
N LEU A 303 -22.91 17.45 10.46
CA LEU A 303 -23.96 16.44 10.61
C LEU A 303 -24.05 15.86 12.03
N MET A 304 -22.92 15.70 12.72
CA MET A 304 -22.90 15.21 14.11
C MET A 304 -23.36 16.25 15.16
N GLN A 305 -23.44 17.53 14.79
CA GLN A 305 -23.81 18.63 15.70
C GLN A 305 -25.28 19.06 15.58
N ILE A 306 -26.03 18.49 14.63
CA ILE A 306 -27.47 18.74 14.53
C ILE A 306 -28.15 18.07 15.75
N PRO A 307 -28.80 18.82 16.65
CA PRO A 307 -29.49 18.23 17.78
C PRO A 307 -30.56 17.27 17.27
N THR A 308 -30.54 16.03 17.76
CA THR A 308 -31.67 15.11 17.55
C THR A 308 -32.77 15.53 18.51
N GLU A 309 -33.46 16.64 18.21
CA GLU A 309 -34.68 16.97 18.95
C GLU A 309 -35.72 15.87 18.72
N MET A 310 -36.33 15.43 19.82
CA MET A 310 -37.38 14.42 19.83
C MET A 310 -38.53 14.87 18.92
N ALA A 311 -38.65 14.24 17.76
CA ALA A 311 -39.80 14.41 16.90
C ALA A 311 -41.06 13.87 17.62
N SER A 312 -41.89 14.79 18.12
CA SER A 312 -43.33 14.54 18.29
C SER A 312 -43.94 14.21 16.91
N PRO A 313 -45.07 13.48 16.85
CA PRO A 313 -45.54 12.83 15.63
C PRO A 313 -46.23 13.84 14.70
N VAL A 314 -45.45 14.77 14.15
CA VAL A 314 -45.83 15.46 12.93
C VAL A 314 -45.61 14.45 11.82
N GLY A 315 -46.71 14.16 11.10
CA GLY A 315 -46.84 13.08 10.15
C GLY A 315 -45.54 12.81 9.39
N GLN A 316 -45.11 11.54 9.45
CA GLN A 316 -43.91 11.06 8.77
C GLN A 316 -43.82 11.72 7.38
N PRO A 317 -42.81 12.56 7.12
CA PRO A 317 -42.40 12.74 5.75
C PRO A 317 -42.04 11.33 5.31
N ARG A 318 -42.75 10.79 4.32
CA ARG A 318 -42.28 9.59 3.64
C ARG A 318 -40.88 9.93 3.19
N LEU A 319 -39.87 9.38 3.86
CA LEU A 319 -38.54 9.26 3.29
C LEU A 319 -38.79 8.70 1.89
N ALA A 320 -38.39 9.45 0.87
CA ALA A 320 -38.25 8.87 -0.45
C ALA A 320 -37.44 7.60 -0.22
N SER A 321 -38.07 6.46 -0.51
CA SER A 321 -37.44 5.15 -0.49
C SER A 321 -36.03 5.31 -1.05
N ALA A 322 -35.00 4.76 -0.38
CA ALA A 322 -33.68 4.61 -0.96
C ALA A 322 -33.89 4.21 -2.43
N SER A 323 -33.49 5.08 -3.35
CA SER A 323 -33.79 4.91 -4.77
C SER A 323 -33.32 3.51 -5.12
N GLN A 324 -34.27 2.61 -5.38
CA GLN A 324 -33.95 1.27 -5.85
C GLN A 324 -33.00 1.45 -7.04
N PRO A 325 -31.92 0.65 -7.15
CA PRO A 325 -31.01 0.76 -8.28
C PRO A 325 -31.84 0.73 -9.56
N ARG A 326 -31.82 1.84 -10.29
CA ARG A 326 -32.53 1.92 -11.56
C ARG A 326 -31.60 1.31 -12.59
N LEU A 327 -32.09 0.32 -13.31
CA LEU A 327 -31.37 -0.21 -14.46
C LEU A 327 -31.34 0.88 -15.53
N ARG A 328 -30.12 1.29 -15.89
CA ARG A 328 -29.83 2.25 -16.96
C ARG A 328 -29.42 1.45 -18.18
N ALA A 329 -30.20 1.56 -19.25
CA ALA A 329 -29.89 0.89 -20.49
C ALA A 329 -28.93 1.74 -21.32
N LEU A 330 -27.70 1.28 -21.49
CA LEU A 330 -26.65 1.96 -22.23
C LEU A 330 -26.33 1.24 -23.53
N THR A 331 -25.78 1.96 -24.50
CA THR A 331 -25.23 1.38 -25.73
C THR A 331 -23.72 1.43 -25.70
N VAL A 332 -23.06 0.30 -25.95
CA VAL A 332 -21.60 0.17 -26.05
C VAL A 332 -21.22 -0.12 -27.49
N GLN A 333 -20.39 0.73 -28.08
CA GLN A 333 -19.73 0.51 -29.36
C GLN A 333 -18.28 0.12 -29.11
N LEU A 334 -17.82 -0.98 -29.71
CA LEU A 334 -16.51 -1.57 -29.49
C LEU A 334 -15.84 -1.93 -30.82
N THR A 335 -14.88 -1.10 -31.22
CA THR A 335 -14.05 -1.33 -32.41
C THR A 335 -12.70 -1.90 -31.96
N LEU A 336 -12.33 -3.07 -32.46
CA LEU A 336 -11.09 -3.76 -32.11
C LEU A 336 -10.23 -4.00 -33.35
N GLU A 337 -9.02 -3.45 -33.35
CA GLU A 337 -8.06 -3.63 -34.44
C GLU A 337 -6.80 -4.35 -33.96
N PRO A 338 -6.35 -5.41 -34.66
CA PRO A 338 -5.11 -6.08 -34.27
C PRO A 338 -3.89 -5.18 -34.56
N GLN A 339 -2.96 -5.06 -33.60
CA GLN A 339 -1.72 -4.29 -33.79
C GLN A 339 -0.79 -4.89 -34.88
N ARG A 340 -1.03 -6.15 -35.26
CA ARG A 340 -0.34 -6.80 -36.38
C ARG A 340 -1.35 -7.13 -37.49
N PRO A 341 -1.09 -6.72 -38.75
CA PRO A 341 -1.96 -7.05 -39.88
C PRO A 341 -2.21 -8.55 -40.00
N ARG A 342 -3.44 -8.95 -40.34
CA ARG A 342 -3.91 -10.35 -40.51
C ARG A 342 -3.98 -11.20 -39.23
N SER A 343 -3.77 -10.63 -38.05
CA SER A 343 -3.95 -11.37 -36.79
C SER A 343 -5.43 -11.52 -36.41
N ARG A 344 -5.86 -12.73 -36.04
CA ARG A 344 -7.22 -13.00 -35.50
C ARG A 344 -7.35 -12.70 -34.00
N LYS A 345 -6.39 -11.98 -33.41
CA LYS A 345 -6.37 -11.67 -31.97
C LYS A 345 -7.53 -10.77 -31.53
N HIS A 346 -8.09 -9.94 -32.42
CA HIS A 346 -9.26 -9.11 -32.13
C HIS A 346 -10.50 -9.96 -31.76
N TYR A 347 -10.69 -11.14 -32.38
CA TYR A 347 -11.73 -12.08 -31.97
C TYR A 347 -11.52 -12.58 -30.53
N GLN A 348 -10.29 -12.91 -30.15
CA GLN A 348 -9.98 -13.36 -28.79
C GLN A 348 -10.12 -12.25 -27.75
N ALA A 349 -9.76 -11.01 -28.11
CA ALA A 349 -9.98 -9.83 -27.27
C ALA A 349 -11.48 -9.61 -27.04
N ARG A 350 -12.28 -9.64 -28.13
CA ARG A 350 -13.74 -9.50 -28.07
C ARG A 350 -14.39 -10.55 -27.17
N THR A 351 -14.05 -11.83 -27.33
CA THR A 351 -14.59 -12.91 -26.48
C THR A 351 -14.29 -12.70 -24.99
N VAL A 352 -13.10 -12.21 -24.64
CA VAL A 352 -12.74 -11.97 -23.24
C VAL A 352 -13.47 -10.74 -22.70
N ILE A 353 -13.56 -9.67 -23.48
CA ILE A 353 -14.30 -8.44 -23.13
C ILE A 353 -15.78 -8.75 -22.91
N GLU A 354 -16.42 -9.46 -23.84
CA GLU A 354 -17.82 -9.87 -23.70
C GLU A 354 -18.05 -10.69 -22.43
N ALA A 355 -17.16 -11.66 -22.15
CA ALA A 355 -17.31 -12.56 -21.01
C ALA A 355 -17.03 -11.92 -19.64
N HIS A 356 -16.18 -10.90 -19.56
CA HIS A 356 -15.71 -10.32 -18.28
C HIS A 356 -16.20 -8.89 -18.04
N CYS A 357 -16.25 -8.07 -19.08
CA CYS A 357 -16.64 -6.66 -18.98
C CYS A 357 -18.14 -6.49 -19.17
N LEU A 358 -18.71 -7.13 -20.20
CA LEU A 358 -20.10 -6.88 -20.57
C LEU A 358 -21.07 -7.84 -19.86
N LYS A 359 -20.73 -9.13 -19.76
CA LYS A 359 -21.56 -10.19 -19.13
C LYS A 359 -22.20 -9.83 -17.78
N PRO A 360 -21.56 -9.07 -16.88
CA PRO A 360 -22.18 -8.65 -15.62
C PRO A 360 -23.46 -7.79 -15.78
N PHE A 361 -23.70 -7.21 -16.96
CA PHE A 361 -24.72 -6.17 -17.20
C PHE A 361 -25.86 -6.61 -18.15
N GLU A 362 -26.30 -7.89 -18.09
CA GLU A 362 -27.40 -8.44 -18.92
C GLU A 362 -27.37 -7.99 -20.40
N VAL A 363 -26.30 -8.38 -21.11
CA VAL A 363 -25.99 -7.91 -22.46
C VAL A 363 -26.98 -8.42 -23.51
N GLU A 364 -27.54 -7.50 -24.30
CA GLU A 364 -28.20 -7.79 -25.57
C GLU A 364 -27.27 -7.44 -26.74
N HIS A 365 -26.88 -8.45 -27.52
CA HIS A 365 -26.11 -8.25 -28.74
C HIS A 365 -27.02 -7.68 -29.84
N GLN A 366 -26.72 -6.47 -30.31
CA GLN A 366 -27.45 -5.86 -31.42
C GLN A 366 -26.81 -6.23 -32.75
N THR A 367 -25.53 -5.93 -32.91
CA THR A 367 -24.72 -6.22 -34.11
C THR A 367 -23.24 -6.39 -33.72
N ASP A 368 -22.37 -6.77 -34.67
CA ASP A 368 -20.95 -6.97 -34.36
C ASP A 368 -20.32 -5.68 -33.78
N GLY A 369 -19.75 -5.80 -32.58
CA GLY A 369 -19.19 -4.66 -31.85
C GLY A 369 -20.20 -3.65 -31.28
N HIS A 370 -21.50 -3.94 -31.29
CA HIS A 370 -22.54 -3.07 -30.70
C HIS A 370 -23.41 -3.84 -29.71
N TYR A 371 -23.42 -3.37 -28.47
CA TYR A 371 -24.10 -4.03 -27.35
C TYR A 371 -25.03 -3.06 -26.65
N ARG A 372 -26.14 -3.60 -26.13
CA ARG A 372 -26.96 -2.91 -25.14
C ARG A 372 -26.73 -3.58 -23.80
N ILE A 373 -26.43 -2.79 -22.77
CA ILE A 373 -26.19 -3.29 -21.42
C ILE A 373 -27.12 -2.60 -20.43
N GLU A 374 -27.53 -3.31 -19.38
CA GLU A 374 -28.31 -2.76 -18.28
C GLU A 374 -27.43 -2.61 -17.03
N VAL A 375 -27.16 -1.36 -16.66
CA VAL A 375 -26.28 -1.02 -15.56
C VAL A 375 -27.11 -0.57 -14.36
N PRO A 376 -27.03 -1.25 -13.20
CA PRO A 376 -27.71 -0.80 -12.00
C PRO A 376 -27.04 0.46 -11.44
N ALA A 377 -27.69 1.61 -11.59
CA ALA A 377 -27.19 2.89 -11.08
C ALA A 377 -28.01 3.37 -9.88
N THR A 378 -27.31 3.82 -8.84
CA THR A 378 -27.91 4.43 -7.64
C THR A 378 -27.89 5.97 -7.69
N SER A 379 -27.02 6.53 -8.53
CA SER A 379 -26.88 7.97 -8.85
C SER A 379 -26.16 8.11 -10.20
N ASP A 380 -26.19 9.31 -10.80
CA ASP A 380 -25.43 9.60 -12.03
C ASP A 380 -23.91 9.54 -11.79
N GLU A 381 -23.44 9.99 -10.62
CA GLU A 381 -22.02 9.89 -10.22
C GLU A 381 -21.55 8.42 -10.11
N HIS A 382 -22.40 7.52 -9.58
CA HIS A 382 -22.08 6.09 -9.55
C HIS A 382 -22.08 5.48 -10.95
N LEU A 383 -22.95 5.95 -11.85
CA LEU A 383 -22.94 5.52 -13.24
C LEU A 383 -21.63 5.94 -13.94
N ASP A 384 -21.17 7.17 -13.72
CA ASP A 384 -19.91 7.68 -14.26
C ASP A 384 -18.71 6.85 -13.81
N GLU A 385 -18.56 6.64 -12.50
CA GLU A 385 -17.46 5.81 -11.97
C GLU A 385 -17.50 4.38 -12.52
N THR A 386 -18.70 3.79 -12.67
CA THR A 386 -18.86 2.44 -13.20
C THR A 386 -18.46 2.36 -14.68
N MET A 387 -18.74 3.39 -15.47
CA MET A 387 -18.40 3.43 -16.89
C MET A 387 -16.91 3.68 -17.12
N ASP A 388 -16.28 4.54 -16.32
CA ASP A 388 -14.83 4.75 -16.35
C ASP A 388 -14.08 3.45 -16.04
N ASP A 389 -14.48 2.73 -14.98
CA ASP A 389 -13.88 1.44 -14.59
C ASP A 389 -14.07 0.38 -15.69
N LEU A 390 -15.24 0.38 -16.36
CA LEU A 390 -15.54 -0.54 -17.46
C LEU A 390 -14.65 -0.27 -18.68
N ILE A 391 -14.48 1.01 -19.05
CA ILE A 391 -13.63 1.43 -20.18
C ILE A 391 -12.17 1.08 -19.91
N ASP A 392 -11.66 1.35 -18.69
CA ASP A 392 -10.30 1.01 -18.28
C ASP A 392 -10.02 -0.49 -18.40
N GLU A 393 -10.96 -1.34 -17.98
CA GLU A 393 -10.82 -2.79 -18.05
C GLU A 393 -10.87 -3.31 -19.51
N ILE A 394 -11.71 -2.72 -20.36
CA ILE A 394 -11.76 -3.01 -21.80
C ILE A 394 -10.41 -2.69 -22.45
N HIS A 395 -9.85 -1.51 -22.17
CA HIS A 395 -8.54 -1.09 -22.67
C HIS A 395 -7.41 -2.03 -22.21
N ARG A 396 -7.44 -2.44 -20.94
CA ARG A 396 -6.47 -3.39 -20.39
C ARG A 396 -6.50 -4.73 -21.11
N ILE A 397 -7.69 -5.30 -21.32
CA ILE A 397 -7.85 -6.60 -22.01
C ILE A 397 -7.44 -6.48 -23.48
N ALA A 398 -7.79 -5.40 -24.18
CA ALA A 398 -7.37 -5.18 -25.56
C ALA A 398 -5.83 -5.10 -25.69
N SER A 399 -5.17 -4.36 -24.79
CA SER A 399 -3.72 -4.24 -24.72
C SER A 399 -3.03 -5.59 -24.45
N ASP A 400 -3.53 -6.37 -23.49
CA ASP A 400 -3.04 -7.72 -23.18
C ASP A 400 -3.14 -8.67 -24.39
N LYS A 401 -4.12 -8.44 -25.28
CA LYS A 401 -4.31 -9.21 -26.51
C LYS A 401 -3.65 -8.56 -27.74
N ALA A 402 -2.84 -7.52 -27.56
CA ALA A 402 -2.16 -6.78 -28.63
C ALA A 402 -3.14 -6.25 -29.70
N CYS A 403 -4.25 -5.67 -29.25
CA CYS A 403 -5.23 -4.98 -30.09
C CYS A 403 -5.33 -3.51 -29.66
N TRP A 404 -5.58 -2.63 -30.63
CA TRP A 404 -6.13 -1.31 -30.38
C TRP A 404 -7.64 -1.44 -30.15
N VAL A 405 -8.18 -0.60 -29.29
CA VAL A 405 -9.61 -0.56 -29.00
C VAL A 405 -10.08 0.88 -29.00
N GLU A 406 -11.23 1.12 -29.63
CA GLU A 406 -12.03 2.33 -29.45
C GLU A 406 -13.35 1.87 -28.82
N THR A 407 -13.68 2.47 -27.68
CA THR A 407 -14.92 2.18 -26.95
C THR A 407 -15.71 3.47 -26.86
N LEU A 408 -17.00 3.42 -27.16
CA LEU A 408 -17.91 4.53 -26.90
C LEU A 408 -19.12 3.97 -26.18
N ILE A 409 -19.36 4.43 -24.96
CA ILE A 409 -20.56 4.14 -24.19
C ILE A 409 -21.46 5.35 -24.26
N THR A 410 -22.75 5.16 -24.49
CA THR A 410 -23.72 6.25 -24.56
C THR A 410 -24.97 5.89 -23.78
N ASP A 411 -25.46 6.86 -23.00
CA ASP A 411 -26.79 6.80 -22.42
C ASP A 411 -27.79 7.48 -23.37
N PRO A 412 -28.67 6.72 -24.02
CA PRO A 412 -29.64 7.28 -24.97
C PRO A 412 -30.71 8.15 -24.29
N ALA A 413 -30.92 8.05 -22.98
CA ALA A 413 -31.91 8.83 -22.26
C ALA A 413 -31.39 10.24 -21.91
N THR A 414 -30.10 10.38 -21.63
CA THR A 414 -29.49 11.67 -21.25
C THR A 414 -28.62 12.28 -22.35
N GLY A 415 -28.17 11.47 -23.32
CA GLY A 415 -27.18 11.86 -24.33
C GLY A 415 -25.75 11.91 -23.79
N GLN A 416 -25.51 11.41 -22.57
CA GLN A 416 -24.18 11.35 -21.97
C GLN A 416 -23.34 10.28 -22.64
N THR A 417 -22.05 10.56 -22.82
CA THR A 417 -21.08 9.69 -23.49
C THR A 417 -19.84 9.50 -22.64
N TRP A 418 -19.25 8.30 -22.70
CA TRP A 418 -17.98 7.94 -22.08
C TRP A 418 -17.11 7.27 -23.16
N ASP A 419 -15.85 7.69 -23.32
CA ASP A 419 -14.92 7.23 -24.37
C ASP A 419 -13.56 6.73 -23.84
#